data_AF-A0A0Q5EB39-F1
#
_entry.id   AF-A0A0Q5EB39-F1
#
_cell.length_a   1.000
_cell.length_b   1.000
_cell.length_c   1.000
_cell.angle_alpha   90.00
_cell.angle_beta   90.00
_cell.angle_gamma   90.00
#
_symmetry.space_group_name_H-M   'P 1'
#
loop_
_entity.id
_entity.type
_entity.pdbx_description
1 polymer ?
#
loop_
_entity_poly.entity_id
_entity_poly.type
_entity_poly.pdbx_seq_one_letter_code
_entity_poly.pdbx_strand_id
1 'polypeptide(L)'
;MTESINEPIAEAPGLELLADGLRILDTISALPPRQAATHPSLWPLLGVPAIDRGALVIFPLAVATISATDRSALERLREVCAALQRDCIHVHGGDFIHGESTLDPEEDPYGRRLAEVGALTTTPRGVVVWRVRDRGAALVLVVDEARGQATLAFHLVPKDWIWNGPSEPATKREASRRRTAVKEQSAVDVVWSWPAADLAQVP
;
A
#
# COMPACT_ATOMS: atom_id res chain seq x y z
N MET A 1 5.39 30.33 26.67
CA MET A 1 6.40 29.27 26.48
C MET A 1 5.63 27.96 26.43
N THR A 2 5.32 27.52 25.21
CA THR A 2 4.57 26.30 24.94
C THR A 2 5.61 25.24 24.61
N GLU A 3 5.90 24.37 25.56
CA GLU A 3 6.78 23.21 25.33
C GLU A 3 6.10 22.29 24.33
N SER A 4 6.73 22.21 23.16
CA SER A 4 6.39 21.27 22.10
C SER A 4 6.89 19.90 22.56
N ILE A 5 5.97 19.03 22.96
CA ILE A 5 6.27 17.63 23.30
C ILE A 5 6.53 16.92 21.97
N ASN A 6 7.77 16.99 21.51
CA ASN A 6 8.29 16.11 20.49
C ASN A 6 8.99 14.96 21.21
N GLU A 7 8.21 14.12 21.89
CA GLU A 7 8.73 12.88 22.44
C GLU A 7 9.04 11.94 21.27
N PRO A 8 10.29 11.44 21.15
CA PRO A 8 10.57 10.38 20.21
C PRO A 8 9.71 9.19 20.61
N ILE A 9 8.93 8.64 19.67
CA ILE A 9 8.24 7.37 19.84
C ILE A 9 9.33 6.35 20.17
N ALA A 10 9.44 6.02 21.46
CA ALA A 10 10.40 5.03 21.95
C ALA A 10 10.20 3.74 21.13
N GLU A 11 11.30 3.10 20.72
CA GLU A 11 11.29 1.78 20.10
C GLU A 11 10.42 0.85 20.94
N ALA A 12 9.18 0.67 20.49
CA ALA A 12 8.20 -0.15 21.15
C ALA A 12 8.67 -1.60 20.97
N PRO A 13 8.86 -2.38 22.05
CA PRO A 13 9.30 -3.77 21.90
C PRO A 13 8.32 -4.50 20.98
N GLY A 14 8.87 -5.06 19.89
CA GLY A 14 8.08 -5.79 18.89
C GLY A 14 7.39 -4.93 17.83
N LEU A 15 7.65 -3.62 17.71
CA LEU A 15 7.24 -2.81 16.56
C LEU A 15 8.47 -2.17 15.90
N GLU A 16 8.63 -2.40 14.61
CA GLU A 16 9.70 -1.85 13.78
C GLU A 16 9.09 -0.94 12.70
N LEU A 17 9.51 0.33 12.65
CA LEU A 17 9.16 1.26 11.58
C LEU A 17 10.25 1.21 10.51
N LEU A 18 9.88 0.83 9.29
CA LEU A 18 10.81 0.60 8.17
C LEU A 18 10.96 1.83 7.28
N ALA A 19 9.85 2.55 7.07
CA ALA A 19 9.83 3.72 6.20
C ALA A 19 8.73 4.70 6.55
N ASP A 20 8.96 5.98 6.20
CA ASP A 20 7.96 7.04 6.25
C ASP A 20 7.05 6.96 5.01
N GLY A 21 5.82 6.49 5.23
CA GLY A 21 4.85 6.29 4.16
C GLY A 21 4.49 7.57 3.39
N LEU A 22 4.31 8.70 4.08
CA LEU A 22 3.95 9.96 3.42
C LEU A 22 5.10 10.44 2.53
N ARG A 23 6.33 10.38 3.05
CA ARG A 23 7.52 10.74 2.29
C ARG A 23 7.65 9.89 1.02
N ILE A 24 7.30 8.61 1.06
CA ILE A 24 7.31 7.74 -0.13
C ILE A 24 6.33 8.29 -1.18
N LEU A 25 5.07 8.54 -0.80
CA LEU A 25 4.06 9.02 -1.73
C LEU A 25 4.38 10.42 -2.29
N ASP A 26 4.91 11.31 -1.45
CA ASP A 26 5.40 12.63 -1.86
C ASP A 26 6.54 12.52 -2.87
N THR A 27 7.51 11.64 -2.61
CA THR A 27 8.66 11.44 -3.50
C THR A 27 8.19 10.93 -4.87
N ILE A 28 7.25 9.97 -4.89
CA ILE A 28 6.66 9.46 -6.14
C ILE A 28 5.89 10.56 -6.88
N SER A 29 5.11 11.36 -6.15
CA SER A 29 4.35 12.49 -6.67
C SER A 29 5.27 13.52 -7.34
N ALA A 30 6.44 13.77 -6.75
CA ALA A 30 7.42 14.74 -7.22
C ALA A 30 8.27 14.28 -8.41
N LEU A 31 8.24 13.00 -8.81
CA LEU A 31 9.08 12.52 -9.92
C LEU A 31 8.79 13.31 -11.25
N PRO A 32 9.79 13.63 -12.07
CA PRO A 32 9.56 14.22 -13.38
C PRO A 32 8.70 13.29 -14.27
N PRO A 33 7.79 13.79 -15.14
CA PRO A 33 6.95 12.94 -16.01
C PRO A 33 7.71 11.92 -16.85
N ARG A 34 8.97 12.22 -17.23
CA ARG A 34 9.85 11.31 -17.98
C ARG A 34 10.43 10.18 -17.13
N GLN A 35 10.59 10.40 -15.83
CA GLN A 35 11.02 9.39 -14.86
C GLN A 35 9.81 8.66 -14.27
N ALA A 36 8.63 9.28 -14.26
CA ALA A 36 7.37 8.65 -13.86
C ALA A 36 6.94 7.50 -14.78
N ALA A 37 7.60 7.32 -15.93
CA ALA A 37 7.42 6.18 -16.82
C ALA A 37 7.97 4.90 -16.19
N THR A 38 7.29 4.43 -15.13
CA THR A 38 7.13 3.03 -14.72
C THR A 38 8.36 2.12 -14.82
N HIS A 39 9.56 2.60 -14.50
CA HIS A 39 10.74 1.74 -14.60
C HIS A 39 11.06 1.14 -13.23
N PRO A 40 11.11 -0.21 -13.10
CA PRO A 40 11.55 -0.93 -11.90
C PRO A 40 12.82 -0.39 -11.24
N SER A 41 13.72 0.21 -12.04
CA SER A 41 14.98 0.78 -11.56
C SER A 41 14.83 2.06 -10.72
N LEU A 42 13.62 2.62 -10.58
CA LEU A 42 13.41 3.87 -9.84
C LEU A 42 13.20 3.65 -8.35
N TRP A 43 12.66 2.50 -7.96
CA TRP A 43 12.32 2.24 -6.56
C TRP A 43 13.57 2.22 -5.65
N PRO A 44 14.71 1.62 -6.06
CA PRO A 44 15.94 1.71 -5.29
C PRO A 44 16.44 3.16 -5.12
N LEU A 45 16.14 4.05 -6.07
CA LEU A 45 16.56 5.46 -6.00
C LEU A 45 15.75 6.28 -4.99
N LEU A 46 14.60 5.77 -4.52
CA LEU A 46 13.81 6.40 -3.46
C LEU A 46 14.48 6.25 -2.09
N GLY A 47 15.53 5.44 -1.97
CA GLY A 47 16.26 5.22 -0.71
C GLY A 47 15.46 4.49 0.35
N VAL A 48 14.37 3.82 -0.05
CA VAL A 48 13.51 3.01 0.83
C VAL A 48 13.42 1.57 0.30
N PRO A 49 13.22 0.59 1.19
CA PRO A 49 12.95 -0.79 0.77
C PRO A 49 11.74 -0.89 -0.15
N ALA A 50 11.91 -1.61 -1.26
CA ALA A 50 10.82 -1.92 -2.18
C ALA A 50 10.94 -3.36 -2.68
N ILE A 51 9.80 -4.05 -2.77
CA ILE A 51 9.67 -5.39 -3.35
C ILE A 51 8.97 -5.21 -4.70
N ASP A 52 9.72 -5.36 -5.78
CA ASP A 52 9.18 -5.21 -7.14
C ASP A 52 8.66 -6.56 -7.67
N ARG A 53 7.36 -6.62 -7.98
CA ARG A 53 6.66 -7.76 -8.59
C ARG A 53 6.15 -7.41 -10.00
N GLY A 54 6.79 -6.48 -10.68
CA GLY A 54 6.44 -5.98 -12.01
C GLY A 54 5.32 -4.94 -11.96
N ALA A 55 4.07 -5.39 -12.08
CA ALA A 55 2.92 -4.49 -12.07
C ALA A 55 2.62 -3.94 -10.67
N LEU A 56 2.88 -4.75 -9.65
CA LEU A 56 2.79 -4.41 -8.23
C LEU A 56 4.17 -4.09 -7.67
N VAL A 57 4.26 -3.02 -6.90
CA VAL A 57 5.42 -2.72 -6.07
C VAL A 57 4.95 -2.57 -4.63
N ILE A 58 5.62 -3.24 -3.70
CA ILE A 58 5.30 -3.21 -2.28
C ILE A 58 6.37 -2.40 -1.56
N PHE A 59 5.95 -1.39 -0.80
CA PHE A 59 6.81 -0.60 0.08
C PHE A 59 6.48 -0.96 1.53
N PRO A 60 7.29 -1.82 2.17
CA PRO A 60 7.15 -2.12 3.60
C PRO A 60 7.27 -0.84 4.42
N LEU A 61 6.31 -0.61 5.32
CA LEU A 61 6.25 0.59 6.16
C LEU A 61 6.56 0.27 7.62
N ALA A 62 5.97 -0.81 8.12
CA ALA A 62 6.15 -1.21 9.51
C ALA A 62 5.81 -2.69 9.71
N VAL A 63 6.37 -3.25 10.78
CA VAL A 63 6.22 -4.64 11.18
C VAL A 63 5.98 -4.72 12.67
N ALA A 64 5.02 -5.53 13.10
CA ALA A 64 4.81 -5.85 14.49
C ALA A 64 4.92 -7.36 14.74
N THR A 65 5.63 -7.75 15.79
CA THR A 65 5.54 -9.11 16.35
C THR A 65 4.19 -9.26 17.04
N ILE A 66 3.49 -10.36 16.77
CA ILE A 66 2.21 -10.67 17.42
C ILE A 66 2.34 -11.95 18.25
N SER A 67 1.75 -11.92 19.44
CA SER A 67 1.61 -13.09 20.30
C SER A 67 0.15 -13.27 20.67
N ALA A 68 -0.24 -14.52 20.97
CA ALA A 68 -1.56 -14.82 21.52
C ALA A 68 -1.79 -14.13 22.88
N THR A 69 -0.73 -13.87 23.64
CA THR A 69 -0.80 -13.30 25.00
C THR A 69 -0.50 -11.81 25.07
N ASP A 70 0.15 -11.24 24.05
CA ASP A 70 0.47 -9.82 23.96
C ASP A 70 0.25 -9.32 22.54
N ARG A 71 -0.73 -8.42 22.40
CA ARG A 71 -1.13 -7.78 21.14
C ARG A 71 -0.79 -6.29 21.12
N SER A 72 -0.03 -5.79 22.09
CA SER A 72 0.24 -4.37 22.23
C SER A 72 0.97 -3.78 21.01
N ALA A 73 1.87 -4.53 20.38
CA ALA A 73 2.54 -4.12 19.14
C ALA A 73 1.59 -4.09 17.93
N LEU A 74 0.62 -5.03 17.86
CA LEU A 74 -0.41 -5.01 16.81
C LEU A 74 -1.34 -3.80 16.94
N GLU A 75 -1.77 -3.46 18.16
CA GLU A 75 -2.62 -2.28 18.36
C GLU A 75 -1.90 -0.99 17.99
N ARG A 76 -0.61 -0.86 18.34
CA ARG A 76 0.21 0.28 17.89
C ARG A 76 0.37 0.32 16.37
N LEU A 77 0.54 -0.84 15.71
CA LEU A 77 0.60 -0.91 14.25
C LEU A 77 -0.72 -0.44 13.61
N ARG A 78 -1.87 -0.76 14.23
CA ARG A 78 -3.18 -0.24 13.79
C ARG A 78 -3.30 1.27 14.00
N GLU A 79 -2.77 1.81 15.09
CA GLU A 79 -2.70 3.26 15.32
C GLU A 79 -1.85 3.94 14.24
N VAL A 80 -0.69 3.39 13.90
CA VAL A 80 0.15 3.86 12.79
C VAL A 80 -0.61 3.81 11.46
N CYS A 81 -1.30 2.70 11.17
CA CYS A 81 -2.12 2.56 9.97
C CYS A 81 -3.23 3.62 9.91
N ALA A 82 -3.95 3.86 11.02
CA ALA A 82 -5.03 4.83 11.09
C ALA A 82 -4.53 6.28 10.98
N ALA A 83 -3.37 6.59 11.58
CA ALA A 83 -2.71 7.89 11.45
C ALA A 83 -2.31 8.14 9.98
N LEU A 84 -1.63 7.17 9.35
CA LEU A 84 -1.21 7.29 7.97
C LEU A 84 -2.39 7.41 6.99
N GLN A 85 -3.47 6.63 7.21
CA GLN A 85 -4.70 6.78 6.44
C GLN A 85 -5.25 8.21 6.56
N ARG A 86 -5.34 8.75 7.78
CA ARG A 86 -5.78 10.13 8.00
C ARG A 86 -4.91 11.12 7.25
N ASP A 87 -3.59 10.99 7.33
CA ASP A 87 -2.68 11.92 6.68
C ASP A 87 -2.79 11.83 5.15
N CYS A 88 -2.87 10.63 4.59
CA CYS A 88 -3.07 10.43 3.15
C CYS A 88 -4.41 11.00 2.67
N ILE A 89 -5.48 10.94 3.47
CA ILE A 89 -6.75 11.60 3.15
C ILE A 89 -6.54 13.12 3.03
N HIS A 90 -5.79 13.74 3.94
CA HIS A 90 -5.54 15.19 3.90
C HIS A 90 -4.69 15.59 2.70
N VAL A 91 -3.67 14.81 2.34
CA VAL A 91 -2.71 15.15 1.27
C VAL A 91 -3.20 14.75 -0.12
N HIS A 92 -3.87 13.60 -0.24
CA HIS A 92 -4.22 12.99 -1.53
C HIS A 92 -5.73 12.83 -1.77
N GLY A 93 -6.59 13.20 -0.81
CA GLY A 93 -8.05 13.09 -0.94
C GLY A 93 -8.73 14.16 -1.81
N GLY A 94 -8.04 15.27 -2.14
CA GLY A 94 -8.58 16.38 -2.93
C GLY A 94 -9.59 17.28 -2.17
N ASP A 95 -10.15 18.28 -2.86
CA ASP A 95 -11.08 19.29 -2.30
C ASP A 95 -12.42 18.71 -1.79
N PHE A 96 -12.68 17.43 -2.03
CA PHE A 96 -13.83 16.72 -1.52
C PHE A 96 -13.36 15.78 -0.41
N ILE A 97 -13.47 16.26 0.83
CA ILE A 97 -13.53 15.43 2.03
C ILE A 97 -14.46 14.25 1.67
N HIS A 98 -13.97 13.01 1.65
CA HIS A 98 -14.63 11.73 1.28
C HIS A 98 -14.36 11.10 -0.11
N GLY A 99 -13.44 11.60 -0.93
CA GLY A 99 -13.05 10.96 -2.20
C GLY A 99 -12.18 9.69 -2.09
N GLU A 100 -12.23 8.95 -0.98
CA GLU A 100 -11.46 7.71 -0.81
C GLU A 100 -11.95 6.66 -1.82
N SER A 101 -11.05 6.19 -2.67
CA SER A 101 -11.33 4.99 -3.47
C SER A 101 -11.04 3.77 -2.60
N THR A 102 -11.93 2.79 -2.62
CA THR A 102 -11.76 1.55 -1.86
C THR A 102 -11.71 0.37 -2.81
N LEU A 103 -10.83 -0.59 -2.51
CA LEU A 103 -10.84 -1.91 -3.13
C LEU A 103 -11.75 -2.81 -2.32
N ASP A 104 -12.91 -3.13 -2.90
CA ASP A 104 -13.88 -4.04 -2.33
C ASP A 104 -13.41 -5.49 -2.51
N PRO A 105 -13.36 -6.31 -1.45
CA PRO A 105 -12.89 -7.69 -1.54
C PRO A 105 -13.80 -8.60 -2.37
N GLU A 106 -15.07 -8.24 -2.55
CA GLU A 106 -16.06 -9.01 -3.30
C GLU A 106 -16.14 -8.55 -4.76
N GLU A 107 -16.10 -7.24 -5.01
CA GLU A 107 -16.28 -6.66 -6.34
C GLU A 107 -14.98 -6.49 -7.13
N ASP A 108 -13.87 -6.15 -6.47
CA ASP A 108 -12.62 -5.84 -7.15
C ASP A 108 -11.69 -7.07 -7.24
N PRO A 109 -11.18 -7.43 -8.43
CA PRO A 109 -10.29 -8.58 -8.57
C PRO A 109 -9.02 -8.45 -7.71
N TYR A 110 -8.45 -7.25 -7.61
CA TYR A 110 -7.31 -7.01 -6.73
C TYR A 110 -7.69 -6.97 -5.24
N GLY A 111 -8.85 -6.40 -4.88
CA GLY A 111 -9.38 -6.44 -3.51
C GLY A 111 -9.56 -7.88 -3.02
N ARG A 112 -10.08 -8.76 -3.87
CA ARG A 112 -10.20 -10.20 -3.59
C ARG A 112 -8.87 -10.86 -3.29
N ARG A 113 -7.82 -10.53 -4.05
CA ARG A 113 -6.46 -11.05 -3.81
C ARG A 113 -5.92 -10.60 -2.45
N LEU A 114 -6.18 -9.35 -2.05
CA LEU A 114 -5.81 -8.86 -0.72
C LEU A 114 -6.56 -9.62 0.38
N ALA A 115 -7.86 -9.88 0.21
CA ALA A 115 -8.64 -10.65 1.17
C ALA A 115 -8.16 -12.11 1.31
N GLU A 116 -7.78 -12.76 0.20
CA GLU A 116 -7.25 -14.13 0.19
C GLU A 116 -5.97 -14.29 1.03
N VAL A 117 -5.17 -13.23 1.16
CA VAL A 117 -3.96 -13.21 2.00
C VAL A 117 -4.19 -12.63 3.39
N GLY A 118 -5.44 -12.41 3.78
CA GLY A 118 -5.79 -11.92 5.11
C GLY A 118 -5.51 -10.43 5.33
N ALA A 119 -5.48 -9.62 4.26
CA ALA A 119 -5.40 -8.18 4.42
C ALA A 119 -6.65 -7.65 5.15
N LEU A 120 -6.41 -6.84 6.18
CA LEU A 120 -7.48 -6.19 6.92
C LEU A 120 -8.07 -5.04 6.09
N THR A 121 -9.39 -4.92 6.13
CA THR A 121 -10.08 -3.78 5.56
C THR A 121 -9.81 -2.55 6.42
N THR A 122 -9.28 -1.48 5.83
CA THR A 122 -9.00 -0.21 6.52
C THR A 122 -10.26 0.67 6.63
N THR A 123 -11.32 0.31 5.91
CA THR A 123 -12.65 0.93 5.98
C THR A 123 -13.73 -0.17 6.01
N PRO A 124 -15.00 0.14 6.33
CA PRO A 124 -16.09 -0.82 6.22
C PRO A 124 -16.33 -1.37 4.80
N ARG A 125 -15.80 -0.71 3.76
CA ARG A 125 -15.99 -1.08 2.34
C ARG A 125 -14.78 -1.79 1.73
N GLY A 126 -13.67 -1.90 2.46
CA GLY A 126 -12.46 -2.54 1.93
C GLY A 126 -11.19 -1.77 2.21
N VAL A 127 -10.18 -1.98 1.37
CA VAL A 127 -8.86 -1.37 1.49
C VAL A 127 -8.84 -0.01 0.82
N VAL A 128 -8.43 1.03 1.56
CA VAL A 128 -8.33 2.39 1.03
C VAL A 128 -7.20 2.53 0.02
N VAL A 129 -7.44 3.31 -1.03
CA VAL A 129 -6.49 3.60 -2.10
C VAL A 129 -6.54 5.07 -2.46
N TRP A 130 -5.35 5.67 -2.59
CA TRP A 130 -5.19 7.02 -3.13
C TRP A 130 -4.57 6.99 -4.51
N ARG A 131 -5.00 7.93 -5.34
CA ARG A 131 -4.39 8.12 -6.65
C ARG A 131 -3.10 8.90 -6.52
N VAL A 132 -1.99 8.25 -6.79
CA VAL A 132 -0.67 8.86 -6.85
C VAL A 132 -0.22 8.81 -8.31
N ARG A 133 -0.51 9.90 -9.03
CA ARG A 133 -0.26 10.06 -10.47
C ARG A 133 -1.00 9.04 -11.34
N ASP A 134 -0.27 8.12 -11.97
CA ASP A 134 -0.77 7.03 -12.81
C ASP A 134 -0.82 5.69 -12.07
N ARG A 135 -0.64 5.71 -10.74
CA ARG A 135 -0.73 4.56 -9.86
C ARG A 135 -1.82 4.76 -8.80
N GLY A 136 -2.26 3.64 -8.23
CA GLY A 136 -2.98 3.61 -6.96
C GLY A 136 -2.06 3.13 -5.86
N ALA A 137 -2.03 3.83 -4.74
CA ALA A 137 -1.35 3.42 -3.51
C ALA A 137 -2.39 2.87 -2.54
N ALA A 138 -2.44 1.55 -2.38
CA ALA A 138 -3.31 0.87 -1.42
C ALA A 138 -2.57 0.67 -0.09
N LEU A 139 -3.20 1.04 1.03
CA LEU A 139 -2.62 0.81 2.37
C LEU A 139 -3.04 -0.58 2.88
N VAL A 140 -2.07 -1.49 2.96
CA VAL A 140 -2.33 -2.90 3.23
C VAL A 140 -1.73 -3.30 4.57
N LEU A 141 -2.59 -3.75 5.48
CA LEU A 141 -2.22 -4.35 6.76
C LEU A 141 -2.57 -5.84 6.73
N VAL A 142 -1.60 -6.72 6.89
CA VAL A 142 -1.80 -8.17 6.97
C VAL A 142 -1.41 -8.66 8.36
N VAL A 143 -2.17 -9.61 8.90
CA VAL A 143 -1.86 -10.28 10.17
C VAL A 143 -1.64 -11.76 9.89
N ASP A 144 -0.40 -12.22 10.02
CA ASP A 144 0.00 -13.61 9.88
C ASP A 144 0.21 -14.24 11.27
N GLU A 145 -0.88 -14.78 11.82
CA GLU A 145 -0.90 -15.49 13.11
C GLU A 145 0.03 -16.71 13.12
N ALA A 146 0.27 -17.35 11.96
CA ALA A 146 1.15 -18.52 11.87
C ALA A 146 2.62 -18.15 12.00
N ARG A 147 3.01 -16.97 11.48
CA ARG A 147 4.36 -16.42 11.62
C ARG A 147 4.56 -15.57 12.86
N GLY A 148 3.49 -15.27 13.60
CA GLY A 148 3.56 -14.36 14.74
C GLY A 148 3.98 -12.95 14.30
N GLN A 149 3.48 -12.48 13.14
CA GLN A 149 3.81 -11.18 12.60
C GLN A 149 2.61 -10.46 12.00
N ALA A 150 2.56 -9.14 12.13
CA ALA A 150 1.70 -8.25 11.36
C ALA A 150 2.55 -7.27 10.57
N THR A 151 2.11 -6.93 9.36
CA THR A 151 2.90 -6.16 8.41
C THR A 151 2.06 -5.10 7.73
N LEU A 152 2.57 -3.86 7.70
CA LEU A 152 1.95 -2.71 7.05
C LEU A 152 2.80 -2.29 5.83
N ALA A 153 2.15 -2.11 4.68
CA ALA A 153 2.81 -1.64 3.47
C ALA A 153 1.92 -0.75 2.60
N PHE A 154 2.56 0.02 1.72
CA PHE A 154 1.88 0.52 0.52
C PHE A 154 2.05 -0.47 -0.63
N HIS A 155 0.94 -0.84 -1.25
CA HIS A 155 0.91 -1.54 -2.53
C HIS A 155 0.65 -0.53 -3.64
N LEU A 156 1.64 -0.34 -4.51
CA LEU A 156 1.55 0.52 -5.68
C LEU A 156 1.20 -0.31 -6.91
N VAL A 157 0.01 -0.07 -7.44
CA VAL A 157 -0.57 -0.76 -8.60
C VAL A 157 -0.89 0.22 -9.72
N PRO A 158 -1.02 -0.22 -10.98
CA PRO A 158 -1.44 0.66 -12.07
C PRO A 158 -2.81 1.28 -11.77
N LYS A 159 -3.01 2.57 -12.07
CA LYS A 159 -4.32 3.22 -11.90
C LYS A 159 -5.45 2.47 -12.63
N ASP A 160 -5.09 1.80 -13.72
CA ASP A 160 -6.02 1.08 -14.59
C ASP A 160 -6.61 -0.15 -13.88
N TRP A 161 -6.02 -0.59 -12.77
CA TRP A 161 -6.58 -1.66 -11.94
C TRP A 161 -7.75 -1.17 -11.07
N ILE A 162 -7.84 0.14 -10.81
CA ILE A 162 -8.75 0.73 -9.82
C ILE A 162 -9.79 1.65 -10.47
N TRP A 163 -9.37 2.55 -11.37
CA TRP A 163 -10.22 3.64 -11.87
C TRP A 163 -10.68 3.51 -13.34
N ASN A 164 -10.31 2.44 -14.06
CA ASN A 164 -10.62 2.28 -15.48
C ASN A 164 -11.89 1.47 -15.78
N GLY A 165 -12.98 1.70 -15.05
CA GLY A 165 -14.25 1.07 -15.35
C GLY A 165 -15.43 2.02 -15.47
N PRO A 166 -15.72 2.63 -16.64
CA PRO A 166 -17.12 2.64 -17.07
C PRO A 166 -17.62 1.19 -17.16
N SER A 167 -18.89 0.96 -16.83
CA SER A 167 -19.52 -0.37 -16.86
C SER A 167 -19.36 -1.04 -18.24
N GLU A 168 -19.27 -0.26 -19.32
CA GLU A 168 -19.00 -0.75 -20.67
C GLU A 168 -17.82 -0.02 -21.35
N PRO A 169 -16.86 -0.75 -21.96
CA PRO A 169 -15.79 -0.14 -22.75
C PRO A 169 -16.35 0.43 -24.06
N ALA A 170 -16.07 1.70 -24.35
CA ALA A 170 -16.53 2.36 -25.58
C ALA A 170 -15.79 1.87 -26.84
N THR A 171 -14.63 1.23 -26.69
CA THR A 171 -13.80 0.75 -27.80
C THR A 171 -13.23 -0.65 -27.60
N LYS A 172 -12.89 -1.35 -28.70
CA LYS A 172 -12.17 -2.63 -28.68
C LYS A 172 -10.83 -2.54 -27.93
N ARG A 173 -10.14 -1.41 -28.03
CA ARG A 173 -8.85 -1.16 -27.37
C ARG A 173 -9.01 -1.04 -25.86
N GLU A 174 -10.07 -0.39 -25.38
CA GLU A 174 -10.42 -0.33 -23.96
C GLU A 174 -10.81 -1.71 -23.42
N ALA A 175 -11.62 -2.46 -24.17
CA ALA A 175 -11.98 -3.82 -23.80
C ALA A 175 -10.75 -4.73 -23.69
N SER A 176 -9.79 -4.61 -24.61
CA SER A 176 -8.53 -5.35 -24.55
C SER A 176 -7.68 -4.96 -23.34
N ARG A 177 -7.51 -3.65 -23.08
CA ARG A 177 -6.77 -3.15 -21.91
C ARG A 177 -7.39 -3.64 -20.61
N ARG A 178 -8.72 -3.62 -20.48
CA ARG A 178 -9.43 -4.13 -19.31
C ARG A 178 -9.18 -5.62 -19.07
N ARG A 179 -9.26 -6.45 -20.12
CA ARG A 179 -8.96 -7.89 -20.00
C ARG A 179 -7.52 -8.14 -19.54
N THR A 180 -6.57 -7.37 -20.07
CA THR A 180 -5.17 -7.45 -19.63
C THR A 180 -5.04 -7.05 -18.17
N ALA A 181 -5.63 -5.93 -17.75
CA ALA A 181 -5.58 -5.47 -16.36
C ALA A 181 -6.18 -6.49 -15.38
N VAL A 182 -7.34 -7.08 -15.69
CA VAL A 182 -7.95 -8.13 -14.85
C VAL A 182 -7.04 -9.36 -14.77
N LYS A 183 -6.44 -9.77 -15.89
CA LYS A 183 -5.50 -10.90 -15.91
C LYS A 183 -4.27 -10.63 -15.05
N GLU A 184 -3.71 -9.43 -15.12
CA GLU A 184 -2.55 -9.02 -14.32
C GLU A 184 -2.89 -8.97 -12.83
N GLN A 185 -4.05 -8.39 -12.47
CA GLN A 185 -4.55 -8.36 -11.09
C GLN A 185 -4.67 -9.75 -10.49
N SER A 186 -5.22 -10.71 -11.23
CA SER A 186 -5.39 -12.08 -10.74
C SER A 186 -4.08 -12.87 -10.68
N ALA A 187 -3.08 -12.50 -11.49
CA ALA A 187 -1.81 -13.22 -11.58
C ALA A 187 -0.75 -12.70 -10.60
N VAL A 188 -0.98 -11.54 -9.97
CA VAL A 188 0.04 -10.92 -9.13
C VAL A 188 0.19 -11.63 -7.79
N ASP A 189 1.44 -11.77 -7.37
CA ASP A 189 1.79 -12.24 -6.04
C ASP A 189 1.72 -11.06 -5.05
N VAL A 190 0.71 -11.10 -4.18
CA VAL A 190 0.49 -10.09 -3.13
C VAL A 190 1.06 -10.51 -1.79
N VAL A 191 1.57 -11.75 -1.68
CA VAL A 191 2.16 -12.26 -0.44
C VAL A 191 3.53 -11.62 -0.25
N TRP A 192 3.76 -11.09 0.93
CA TRP A 192 5.07 -10.61 1.34
C TRP A 192 5.27 -10.81 2.84
N SER A 193 6.53 -10.75 3.26
CA SER A 193 6.91 -10.77 4.66
C SER A 193 8.14 -9.90 4.87
N TRP A 194 8.43 -9.56 6.12
CA TRP A 194 9.64 -8.82 6.49
C TRP A 194 10.48 -9.59 7.51
N PRO A 195 11.83 -9.61 7.39
CA PRO A 195 12.62 -9.09 6.27
C PRO A 195 12.26 -9.83 4.97
N ALA A 196 12.14 -9.10 3.86
CA ALA A 196 11.77 -9.73 2.61
C ALA A 196 12.98 -10.49 2.04
N ALA A 197 12.77 -11.75 1.65
CA ALA A 197 13.80 -12.53 0.95
C ALA A 197 14.22 -11.89 -0.38
N ASP A 198 13.31 -11.09 -0.96
CA ASP A 198 13.45 -10.44 -2.26
C ASP A 198 13.62 -8.92 -2.13
N LEU A 199 14.07 -8.40 -0.98
CA LEU A 199 14.58 -7.02 -0.89
C LEU A 199 15.59 -6.88 -2.01
N ALA A 200 15.26 -6.06 -3.02
CA ALA A 200 15.87 -6.08 -4.34
C ALA A 200 17.34 -6.51 -4.25
N GLN A 201 17.67 -7.66 -4.84
CA GLN A 201 19.05 -8.03 -5.11
C GLN A 201 19.68 -6.85 -5.86
N VAL A 202 20.39 -6.00 -5.10
CA VAL A 202 21.25 -4.96 -5.61
C VAL A 202 22.51 -5.69 -6.08
N PRO A 203 22.82 -5.74 -7.39
CA PRO A 203 24.20 -5.92 -7.82
C PRO A 203 25.04 -4.71 -7.39
#